data_AF-A0A1V6FWH0-F1
#
_entry.id   AF-A0A1V6FWH0-F1
#
_cell.length_a   1.000
_cell.length_b   1.000
_cell.length_c   1.000
_cell.angle_alpha   90.00
_cell.angle_beta   90.00
_cell.angle_gamma   90.00
#
_symmetry.space_group_name_H-M   'P 1'
#
loop_
_entity.id
_entity.type
_entity.pdbx_description
1 polymer ?
#
loop_
_entity_poly.entity_id
_entity_poly.type
_entity_poly.pdbx_seq_one_letter_code
_entity_poly.pdbx_strand_id
1 'polypeptide(L)'
;MNNSSAAWQHGYYAADGYTYGYYREMTPTHLAWAALLQGEVMPLQRFRYVDLGCGQGFNLILLAASFPDSQFLGIDFMPAHVRHARKLAEDAKLTNIRFVEADFLQLAQDPVSLLDASGGDLDGQVDYAVAHGIASWVSPTVRASLWALAARLLRPGGLYYTSYNTVPGWLSAQPFQHLVRLNLRTAVDGGAAIRKTLEAFARLEEVKAPIFAAQPGLKARLKSAGELDMAYLTQEYNNQNWQPQFVADMMAEAEAVKLAWLGTATLPDAFDGLMPVAAAKLIQAEADPVMRESLRDIATLKAFRRDLYIKGKAPAWAGQRQRQVEATRFVSSPFMALPEGSNGKLELATTAGKISFNRGAFKGVLDIAAQPGGASLNDIQLRTGDARLADTVQKVSLMMDAGWIQIPLAAPANASRLNLAIAQAVRDGAPYRALAVPGVGQATPIDALKALLLAESAQGAQFPAQAPAVEGLLEKLAQLRRTVTVSLEIEGAKHTEGPVFDAELERLVREFSGPFWQAGKSLGML
;
A
#
# COMPACT_ATOMS: atom_id res chain seq x y z
N MET A 1 17.86 24.56 -26.40
CA MET A 1 16.79 25.42 -25.86
C MET A 1 16.57 25.00 -24.42
N ASN A 2 16.61 25.96 -23.49
CA ASN A 2 16.57 25.75 -22.04
C ASN A 2 15.38 24.86 -21.64
N ASN A 3 15.65 23.68 -21.09
CA ASN A 3 14.64 22.95 -20.33
C ASN A 3 14.57 23.56 -18.93
N SER A 4 13.93 24.74 -18.84
CA SER A 4 13.44 25.28 -17.58
C SER A 4 12.22 24.48 -17.13
N SER A 5 12.39 23.16 -16.98
CA SER A 5 11.38 22.27 -16.42
C SER A 5 11.25 22.61 -14.93
N ALA A 6 10.41 23.61 -14.65
CA ALA A 6 9.77 23.92 -13.38
C ALA A 6 10.65 23.84 -12.12
N ALA A 7 11.28 24.97 -11.74
CA ALA A 7 11.96 25.11 -10.45
C ALA A 7 11.08 24.74 -9.23
N TRP A 8 9.76 24.81 -9.37
CA TRP A 8 8.77 24.43 -8.35
C TRP A 8 8.59 22.92 -8.17
N GLN A 9 9.04 22.08 -9.11
CA GLN A 9 8.92 20.61 -9.01
C GLN A 9 10.07 19.97 -8.24
N HIS A 10 11.07 20.74 -7.80
CA HIS A 10 12.22 20.25 -7.03
C HIS A 10 12.94 19.03 -7.67
N GLY A 11 12.93 18.94 -9.00
CA GLY A 11 13.54 17.82 -9.75
C GLY A 11 12.74 16.52 -9.73
N TYR A 12 11.50 16.54 -9.23
CA TYR A 12 10.53 15.47 -9.33
C TYR A 12 9.96 15.39 -10.75
N TYR A 13 10.01 14.21 -11.35
CA TYR A 13 9.51 13.96 -12.71
C TYR A 13 8.09 13.40 -12.64
N ALA A 14 7.11 14.25 -12.94
CA ALA A 14 5.70 13.90 -13.04
C ALA A 14 5.18 14.20 -14.46
N ALA A 15 5.66 13.47 -15.47
CA ALA A 15 5.00 13.49 -16.78
C ALA A 15 3.79 12.54 -16.72
N ASP A 16 2.59 13.09 -16.97
CA ASP A 16 1.30 12.42 -17.10
C ASP A 16 0.88 11.47 -15.95
N GLY A 17 0.01 11.99 -15.06
CA GLY A 17 -0.86 11.20 -14.19
C GLY A 17 -0.18 10.22 -13.24
N TYR A 18 0.18 10.68 -12.04
CA TYR A 18 0.61 9.80 -10.95
C TYR A 18 -0.45 8.71 -10.67
N THR A 19 0.02 7.53 -10.25
CA THR A 19 -0.82 6.33 -10.07
C THR A 19 -1.92 6.53 -9.01
N TYR A 20 -3.03 5.82 -9.16
CA TYR A 20 -4.12 5.76 -8.17
C TYR A 20 -3.88 4.58 -7.22
N GLY A 21 -2.80 4.67 -6.45
CA GLY A 21 -2.36 3.59 -5.56
C GLY A 21 -3.26 3.41 -4.35
N TYR A 22 -3.44 2.16 -3.93
CA TYR A 22 -3.90 1.77 -2.61
C TYR A 22 -2.77 0.98 -1.93
N TYR A 23 -2.41 1.37 -0.71
CA TYR A 23 -1.34 0.76 0.05
C TYR A 23 -1.88 0.30 1.40
N ARG A 24 -2.08 -1.00 1.54
CA ARG A 24 -2.63 -1.63 2.76
C ARG A 24 -1.82 -1.26 4.00
N GLU A 25 -0.51 -1.13 3.84
CA GLU A 25 0.44 -0.87 4.92
C GLU A 25 0.27 0.53 5.55
N MET A 26 -0.47 1.42 4.89
CA MET A 26 -0.84 2.74 5.41
C MET A 26 -2.19 2.73 6.14
N THR A 27 -2.95 1.63 6.10
CA THR A 27 -4.25 1.58 6.77
C THR A 27 -4.08 1.65 8.29
N PRO A 28 -4.96 2.36 9.02
CA PRO A 28 -4.87 2.45 10.48
C PRO A 28 -4.89 1.07 11.17
N THR A 29 -5.64 0.09 10.64
CA THR A 29 -5.66 -1.28 11.18
C THR A 29 -4.31 -1.97 11.03
N HIS A 30 -3.64 -1.80 9.88
CA HIS A 30 -2.28 -2.34 9.65
C HIS A 30 -1.23 -1.66 10.52
N LEU A 31 -1.25 -0.32 10.56
CA LEU A 31 -0.32 0.48 11.35
C LEU A 31 -0.47 0.20 12.86
N ALA A 32 -1.71 0.09 13.37
CA ALA A 32 -1.96 -0.22 14.77
C ALA A 32 -1.46 -1.63 15.14
N TRP A 33 -1.65 -2.62 14.27
CA TRP A 33 -1.10 -3.97 14.50
C TRP A 33 0.43 -3.96 14.50
N ALA A 34 1.04 -3.35 13.49
CA ALA A 34 2.50 -3.23 13.41
C ALA A 34 3.09 -2.50 14.63
N ALA A 35 2.46 -1.42 15.10
CA ALA A 35 2.85 -0.70 16.32
C ALA A 35 2.69 -1.57 17.58
N LEU A 36 1.61 -2.35 17.69
CA LEU A 36 1.36 -3.24 18.83
C LEU A 36 2.40 -4.38 18.91
N LEU A 37 2.88 -4.87 17.76
CA LEU A 37 4.02 -5.79 17.68
C LEU A 37 5.33 -5.17 18.16
N GLN A 38 5.42 -3.84 18.26
CA GLN A 38 6.55 -3.11 18.83
C GLN A 38 6.26 -2.54 20.23
N GLY A 39 5.07 -2.79 20.76
CA GLY A 39 4.66 -2.41 22.11
C GLY A 39 3.91 -1.09 22.23
N GLU A 40 3.58 -0.44 21.12
CA GLU A 40 2.83 0.81 21.11
C GLU A 40 1.37 0.59 20.73
N VAL A 41 0.45 1.34 21.35
CA VAL A 41 -0.99 1.18 21.16
C VAL A 41 -1.55 2.38 20.43
N MET A 42 -2.08 2.16 19.23
CA MET A 42 -2.60 3.23 18.38
C MET A 42 -4.14 3.23 18.34
N PRO A 43 -4.78 4.40 18.22
CA PRO A 43 -6.25 4.49 18.19
C PRO A 43 -6.82 4.05 16.84
N LEU A 44 -7.91 3.29 16.85
CA LEU A 44 -8.66 2.89 15.65
C LEU A 44 -9.98 3.65 15.48
N GLN A 45 -10.24 4.62 16.34
CA GLN A 45 -11.45 5.45 16.32
C GLN A 45 -11.09 6.89 16.67
N ARG A 46 -11.83 7.85 16.08
CA ARG A 46 -11.73 9.28 16.39
C ARG A 46 -10.30 9.81 16.33
N PHE A 47 -9.52 9.35 15.36
CA PHE A 47 -8.14 9.75 15.18
C PHE A 47 -8.01 10.85 14.12
N ARG A 48 -6.85 11.49 14.09
CA ARG A 48 -6.43 12.44 13.06
C ARG A 48 -5.31 11.82 12.23
N TYR A 49 -5.51 11.79 10.92
CA TYR A 49 -4.63 11.16 9.96
C TYR A 49 -4.17 12.15 8.90
N VAL A 50 -2.87 12.25 8.67
CA VAL A 50 -2.28 13.12 7.65
C VAL A 50 -1.46 12.30 6.67
N ASP A 51 -1.76 12.45 5.38
CA ASP A 51 -0.99 11.90 4.27
C ASP A 51 -0.14 13.01 3.63
N LEU A 52 1.17 12.96 3.88
CA LEU A 52 2.16 13.90 3.41
C LEU A 52 2.64 13.43 2.03
N GLY A 53 2.20 14.10 0.98
CA GLY A 53 2.40 13.72 -0.43
C GLY A 53 1.37 12.69 -0.87
N CYS A 54 0.09 13.03 -0.69
CA CYS A 54 -1.03 12.10 -0.89
C CYS A 54 -1.27 11.72 -2.36
N GLY A 55 -0.53 12.31 -3.31
CA GLY A 55 -0.74 12.13 -4.74
C GLY A 55 -2.18 12.47 -5.11
N GLN A 56 -2.78 11.63 -5.96
CA GLN A 56 -4.18 11.74 -6.38
C GLN A 56 -5.21 11.61 -5.23
N GLY A 57 -4.79 11.34 -3.99
CA GLY A 57 -5.65 11.25 -2.81
C GLY A 57 -6.50 9.97 -2.73
N PHE A 58 -6.35 9.05 -3.68
CA PHE A 58 -7.20 7.85 -3.79
C PHE A 58 -7.14 6.96 -2.55
N ASN A 59 -5.94 6.63 -2.07
CA ASN A 59 -5.75 5.85 -0.83
C ASN A 59 -6.46 6.53 0.36
N LEU A 60 -6.24 7.85 0.54
CA LEU A 60 -6.80 8.61 1.65
C LEU A 60 -8.33 8.67 1.62
N ILE A 61 -8.93 8.77 0.43
CA ILE A 61 -10.39 8.77 0.23
C ILE A 61 -11.02 7.43 0.63
N LEU A 62 -10.37 6.30 0.27
CA LEU A 62 -10.80 4.97 0.68
C LEU A 62 -10.80 4.82 2.21
N LEU A 63 -9.77 5.37 2.87
CA LEU A 63 -9.68 5.40 4.33
C LEU A 63 -10.76 6.30 4.95
N ALA A 64 -10.93 7.53 4.45
CA ALA A 64 -11.91 8.47 4.99
C ALA A 64 -13.35 7.92 4.93
N ALA A 65 -13.71 7.22 3.85
CA ALA A 65 -14.99 6.54 3.74
C ALA A 65 -15.16 5.36 4.71
N SER A 66 -14.06 4.76 5.17
CA SER A 66 -14.07 3.63 6.10
C SER A 66 -14.06 4.06 7.58
N PHE A 67 -13.64 5.30 7.88
CA PHE A 67 -13.51 5.84 9.24
C PHE A 67 -14.22 7.20 9.38
N PRO A 68 -15.57 7.25 9.36
CA PRO A 68 -16.35 8.49 9.29
C PRO A 68 -16.17 9.39 10.53
N ASP A 69 -15.84 8.81 11.68
CA ASP A 69 -15.61 9.56 12.93
C ASP A 69 -14.18 10.11 13.07
N SER A 70 -13.30 9.81 12.10
CA SER A 70 -11.90 10.25 12.10
C SER A 70 -11.68 11.33 11.05
N GLN A 71 -10.66 12.16 11.26
CA GLN A 71 -10.36 13.31 10.41
C GLN A 71 -9.14 13.05 9.53
N PHE A 72 -9.22 13.41 8.26
CA PHE A 72 -8.19 13.14 7.26
C PHE A 72 -7.73 14.43 6.57
N LEU A 73 -6.41 14.59 6.42
CA LEU A 73 -5.80 15.65 5.62
C LEU A 73 -4.81 15.04 4.63
N GLY A 74 -4.99 15.35 3.35
CA GLY A 74 -4.01 15.08 2.30
C GLY A 74 -3.27 16.36 1.91
N ILE A 75 -1.96 16.30 1.82
CA ILE A 75 -1.10 17.40 1.35
C ILE A 75 -0.37 16.93 0.10
N ASP A 76 -0.42 17.69 -0.97
CA ASP A 76 0.35 17.42 -2.18
C ASP A 76 0.71 18.74 -2.88
N PHE A 77 1.88 18.82 -3.50
CA PHE A 77 2.32 20.05 -4.16
C PHE A 77 1.80 20.17 -5.61
N MET A 78 1.20 19.11 -6.18
CA MET A 78 0.68 19.13 -7.55
C MET A 78 -0.80 19.55 -7.59
N PRO A 79 -1.15 20.70 -8.22
CA PRO A 79 -2.54 21.17 -8.26
C PRO A 79 -3.51 20.20 -8.94
N ALA A 80 -3.04 19.45 -9.94
CA ALA A 80 -3.85 18.46 -10.65
C ALA A 80 -4.27 17.30 -9.73
N HIS A 81 -3.39 16.86 -8.84
CA HIS A 81 -3.65 15.85 -7.84
C HIS A 81 -4.70 16.30 -6.82
N VAL A 82 -4.51 17.50 -6.27
CA VAL A 82 -5.44 18.09 -5.29
C VAL A 82 -6.82 18.31 -5.91
N ARG A 83 -6.88 18.78 -7.16
CA ARG A 83 -8.15 18.93 -7.90
C ARG A 83 -8.87 17.58 -8.07
N HIS A 84 -8.14 16.55 -8.49
CA HIS A 84 -8.69 15.20 -8.62
C HIS A 84 -9.24 14.69 -7.27
N ALA A 85 -8.43 14.78 -6.22
CA ALA A 85 -8.76 14.28 -4.90
C ALA A 85 -10.01 14.98 -4.32
N ARG A 86 -10.09 16.31 -4.46
CA ARG A 86 -11.29 17.09 -4.07
C ARG A 86 -12.52 16.65 -4.85
N LYS A 87 -12.42 16.52 -6.18
CA LYS A 87 -13.54 16.08 -7.02
C LYS A 87 -14.08 14.71 -6.61
N LEU A 88 -13.20 13.73 -6.40
CA LEU A 88 -13.61 12.38 -5.99
C LEU A 88 -14.22 12.38 -4.57
N ALA A 89 -13.67 13.16 -3.63
CA ALA A 89 -14.24 13.30 -2.29
C ALA A 89 -15.62 13.98 -2.30
N GLU A 90 -15.81 14.99 -3.16
CA GLU A 90 -17.09 15.67 -3.39
C GLU A 90 -18.13 14.71 -4.00
N ASP A 91 -17.76 13.94 -5.03
CA ASP A 91 -18.63 12.94 -5.65
C ASP A 91 -19.08 11.87 -4.63
N ALA A 92 -18.17 11.47 -3.75
CA ALA A 92 -18.43 10.54 -2.64
C ALA A 92 -19.18 11.18 -1.46
N LYS A 93 -19.32 12.52 -1.43
CA LYS A 93 -19.91 13.32 -0.34
C LYS A 93 -19.22 13.10 1.01
N LEU A 94 -17.90 12.98 1.00
CA LEU A 94 -17.11 12.85 2.22
C LEU A 94 -16.95 14.22 2.89
N THR A 95 -17.15 14.27 4.20
CA THR A 95 -17.10 15.51 5.01
C THR A 95 -15.98 15.52 6.03
N ASN A 96 -15.30 14.39 6.20
CA ASN A 96 -14.22 14.17 7.18
C ASN A 96 -12.82 14.18 6.54
N ILE A 97 -12.70 14.68 5.31
CA ILE A 97 -11.44 14.75 4.56
C ILE A 97 -11.22 16.13 3.97
N ARG A 98 -9.97 16.61 4.01
CA ARG A 98 -9.52 17.85 3.38
C ARG A 98 -8.27 17.58 2.53
N PHE A 99 -8.12 18.33 1.43
CA PHE A 99 -6.91 18.33 0.61
C PHE A 99 -6.34 19.74 0.49
N VAL A 100 -5.03 19.87 0.69
CA VAL A 100 -4.28 21.13 0.62
C VAL A 100 -3.20 21.01 -0.44
N GLU A 101 -3.19 21.97 -1.36
CA GLU A 101 -2.04 22.17 -2.25
C GLU A 101 -0.97 22.93 -1.48
N ALA A 102 0.15 22.27 -1.19
CA ALA A 102 1.28 22.91 -0.51
C ALA A 102 2.57 22.11 -0.70
N ASP A 103 3.68 22.84 -0.64
CA ASP A 103 5.03 22.27 -0.63
C ASP A 103 5.55 22.12 0.81
N PHE A 104 6.32 21.07 1.10
CA PHE A 104 6.86 20.82 2.44
C PHE A 104 7.85 21.89 2.90
N LEU A 105 8.66 22.47 2.01
CA LEU A 105 9.57 23.57 2.33
C LEU A 105 8.78 24.81 2.75
N GLN A 106 7.68 25.10 2.05
CA GLN A 106 6.79 26.20 2.38
C GLN A 106 6.15 25.97 3.75
N LEU A 107 5.56 24.79 3.98
CA LEU A 107 4.89 24.46 5.26
C LEU A 107 5.87 24.43 6.45
N ALA A 108 7.15 24.12 6.21
CA ALA A 108 8.17 24.19 7.24
C ALA A 108 8.53 25.64 7.63
N GLN A 109 8.41 26.60 6.71
CA GLN A 109 8.78 28.01 6.93
C GLN A 109 7.61 28.89 7.33
N ASP A 110 6.48 28.75 6.64
CA ASP A 110 5.23 29.48 6.89
C ASP A 110 4.10 28.47 7.10
N PRO A 111 3.92 28.01 8.34
CA PRO A 111 2.89 27.07 8.65
C PRO A 111 1.56 27.79 8.76
N VAL A 112 0.87 27.94 7.63
CA VAL A 112 -0.57 28.14 7.66
C VAL A 112 -1.15 27.06 8.56
N SER A 113 -1.95 27.43 9.58
CA SER A 113 -2.60 26.47 10.47
C SER A 113 -3.28 25.40 9.63
N LEU A 114 -2.70 24.20 9.63
CA LEU A 114 -3.25 23.07 8.89
C LEU A 114 -4.47 22.62 9.68
N LEU A 115 -5.64 22.80 9.08
CA LEU A 115 -6.90 22.45 9.69
C LEU A 115 -7.38 21.11 9.17
N ASP A 116 -8.04 20.35 10.03
CA ASP A 116 -8.82 19.19 9.63
C ASP A 116 -10.11 19.61 8.88
N ALA A 117 -10.90 18.63 8.45
CA ALA A 117 -12.13 18.89 7.70
C ALA A 117 -13.22 19.58 8.55
N SER A 118 -13.13 19.50 9.88
CA SER A 118 -14.01 20.22 10.81
C SER A 118 -13.54 21.64 11.13
N GLY A 119 -12.36 22.05 10.64
CA GLY A 119 -11.75 23.34 10.95
C GLY A 119 -10.92 23.35 12.23
N GLY A 120 -10.65 22.18 12.83
CA GLY A 120 -9.81 22.06 14.01
C GLY A 120 -8.32 22.05 13.65
N ASP A 121 -7.50 22.69 14.49
CA ASP A 121 -6.04 22.74 14.31
C ASP A 121 -5.41 21.34 14.45
N LEU A 122 -4.46 21.01 13.57
CA LEU A 122 -3.71 19.76 13.56
C LEU A 122 -2.34 19.84 14.24
N ASP A 123 -1.85 21.04 14.57
CA ASP A 123 -0.52 21.19 15.16
C ASP A 123 -0.40 20.46 16.52
N GLY A 124 0.49 19.46 16.59
CA GLY A 124 0.64 18.60 17.77
C GLY A 124 -0.58 17.74 18.12
N GLN A 125 -1.49 17.48 17.17
CA GLN A 125 -2.75 16.75 17.41
C GLN A 125 -2.94 15.52 16.52
N VAL A 126 -2.00 15.21 15.63
CA VAL A 126 -2.12 14.10 14.68
C VAL A 126 -1.72 12.77 15.32
N ASP A 127 -2.55 11.74 15.13
CA ASP A 127 -2.29 10.37 15.60
C ASP A 127 -1.44 9.58 14.61
N TYR A 128 -1.72 9.74 13.31
CA TYR A 128 -1.02 9.06 12.22
C TYR A 128 -0.59 10.08 11.19
N ALA A 129 0.72 10.20 10.98
CA ALA A 129 1.28 10.88 9.82
C ALA A 129 1.91 9.81 8.91
N VAL A 130 1.69 9.90 7.60
CA VAL A 130 2.23 8.92 6.65
C VAL A 130 2.87 9.63 5.47
N ALA A 131 3.90 9.02 4.89
CA ALA A 131 4.51 9.46 3.63
C ALA A 131 5.00 8.23 2.87
N HIS A 132 4.31 7.86 1.77
CA HIS A 132 4.64 6.65 1.03
C HIS A 132 5.39 6.97 -0.26
N GLY A 133 6.60 6.42 -0.41
CA GLY A 133 7.35 6.52 -1.65
C GLY A 133 7.85 7.94 -1.94
N ILE A 134 8.33 8.64 -0.91
CA ILE A 134 8.78 10.05 -1.03
C ILE A 134 10.25 10.21 -0.61
N ALA A 135 10.65 9.67 0.54
CA ALA A 135 11.92 10.02 1.16
C ALA A 135 13.16 9.73 0.28
N SER A 136 13.12 8.69 -0.56
CA SER A 136 14.19 8.39 -1.52
C SER A 136 14.16 9.23 -2.80
N TRP A 137 13.10 9.99 -3.06
CA TRP A 137 12.85 10.70 -4.33
C TRP A 137 13.10 12.20 -4.26
N VAL A 138 13.18 12.74 -3.05
CA VAL A 138 13.31 14.17 -2.80
C VAL A 138 14.71 14.54 -2.35
N SER A 139 15.07 15.82 -2.49
CA SER A 139 16.36 16.32 -2.01
C SER A 139 16.48 16.22 -0.49
N PRO A 140 17.70 16.22 0.08
CA PRO A 140 17.90 16.23 1.54
C PRO A 140 17.14 17.35 2.25
N THR A 141 17.06 18.54 1.65
CA THR A 141 16.33 19.69 2.23
C THR A 141 14.82 19.46 2.29
N VAL A 142 14.23 18.89 1.23
CA VAL A 142 12.80 18.55 1.20
C VAL A 142 12.51 17.42 2.18
N ARG A 143 13.39 16.41 2.27
CA ARG A 143 13.26 15.32 3.25
C ARG A 143 13.35 15.82 4.69
N ALA A 144 14.28 16.70 5.01
CA ALA A 144 14.37 17.33 6.32
C ALA A 144 13.09 18.12 6.67
N SER A 145 12.49 18.79 5.68
CA SER A 145 11.22 19.52 5.87
C SER A 145 10.03 18.58 6.07
N LEU A 146 10.00 17.45 5.37
CA LEU A 146 9.03 16.38 5.58
C LEU A 146 9.10 15.83 7.01
N TRP A 147 10.31 15.56 7.51
CA TRP A 147 10.55 15.13 8.89
C TRP A 147 10.07 16.17 9.92
N ALA A 148 10.46 17.44 9.72
CA ALA A 148 10.06 18.53 10.62
C ALA A 148 8.54 18.70 10.65
N LEU A 149 7.88 18.64 9.50
CA LEU A 149 6.42 18.74 9.39
C LEU A 149 5.72 17.57 10.09
N ALA A 150 6.15 16.32 9.83
CA ALA A 150 5.60 15.15 10.50
C ALA A 150 5.76 15.24 12.02
N ALA A 151 6.97 15.54 12.50
CA ALA A 151 7.28 15.65 13.92
C ALA A 151 6.46 16.74 14.61
N ARG A 152 6.22 17.86 13.94
CA ARG A 152 5.40 18.94 14.46
C ARG A 152 3.93 18.53 14.62
N LEU A 153 3.33 18.02 13.54
CA LEU A 153 1.91 17.68 13.49
C LEU A 153 1.55 16.58 14.48
N LEU A 154 2.45 15.62 14.71
CA LEU A 154 2.20 14.52 15.62
C LEU A 154 2.03 14.98 17.07
N ARG A 155 1.00 14.45 17.73
CA ARG A 155 0.90 14.51 19.19
C ARG A 155 1.94 13.59 19.85
N PRO A 156 2.26 13.75 21.14
CA PRO A 156 2.95 12.70 21.90
C PRO A 156 2.19 11.37 21.82
N GLY A 157 2.89 10.28 21.47
CA GLY A 157 2.31 8.98 21.14
C GLY A 157 1.81 8.84 19.70
N GLY A 158 1.94 9.87 18.87
CA GLY A 158 1.61 9.82 17.45
C GLY A 158 2.66 9.05 16.63
N LEU A 159 2.19 8.34 15.59
CA LEU A 159 2.97 7.46 14.73
C LEU A 159 3.24 8.11 13.37
N TYR A 160 4.49 8.08 12.94
CA TYR A 160 4.89 8.39 11.57
C TYR A 160 5.23 7.11 10.80
N TYR A 161 4.62 6.93 9.64
CA TYR A 161 5.00 5.92 8.65
C TYR A 161 5.76 6.58 7.50
N THR A 162 6.88 5.98 7.08
CA THR A 162 7.56 6.37 5.84
C THR A 162 8.07 5.16 5.07
N SER A 163 8.04 5.24 3.74
CA SER A 163 8.61 4.21 2.87
C SER A 163 9.62 4.76 1.88
N TYR A 164 10.66 3.97 1.61
CA TYR A 164 11.81 4.41 0.81
C TYR A 164 12.59 3.24 0.20
N ASN A 165 13.19 3.50 -0.97
CA ASN A 165 14.21 2.64 -1.55
C ASN A 165 15.45 2.64 -0.63
N THR A 166 16.00 1.46 -0.33
CA THR A 166 17.18 1.30 0.53
C THR A 166 18.32 0.59 -0.19
N VAL A 167 19.54 0.83 0.30
CA VAL A 167 20.71 0.02 -0.02
C VAL A 167 20.85 -1.10 1.03
N PRO A 168 21.31 -2.32 0.66
CA PRO A 168 22.00 -2.62 -0.58
C PRO A 168 21.17 -3.09 -1.78
N GLY A 169 19.86 -3.32 -1.64
CA GLY A 169 19.04 -3.90 -2.70
C GLY A 169 18.95 -3.09 -4.00
N TRP A 170 19.29 -1.80 -3.95
CA TRP A 170 19.38 -0.93 -5.12
C TRP A 170 20.79 -0.73 -5.70
N LEU A 171 21.86 -1.28 -5.12
CA LEU A 171 23.24 -1.10 -5.62
C LEU A 171 23.37 -1.47 -7.11
N SER A 172 22.76 -2.59 -7.52
CA SER A 172 22.85 -3.09 -8.89
C SER A 172 22.22 -2.17 -9.94
N ALA A 173 21.27 -1.33 -9.53
CA ALA A 173 20.53 -0.43 -10.43
C ALA A 173 21.14 0.97 -10.52
N GLN A 174 22.02 1.36 -9.58
CA GLN A 174 22.62 2.69 -9.56
C GLN A 174 23.38 3.06 -10.85
N PRO A 175 24.17 2.15 -11.48
CA PRO A 175 24.82 2.47 -12.75
C PRO A 175 23.82 2.76 -13.87
N PHE A 176 22.70 2.03 -13.91
CA PHE A 176 21.65 2.24 -14.90
C PHE A 176 21.01 3.62 -14.73
N GLN A 177 20.59 3.94 -13.51
CA GLN A 177 20.05 5.26 -13.19
C GLN A 177 21.01 6.39 -13.55
N HIS A 178 22.29 6.23 -13.22
CA HIS A 178 23.31 7.23 -13.51
C HIS A 178 23.34 7.56 -15.01
N LEU A 179 23.32 6.54 -15.88
CA LEU A 179 23.28 6.74 -17.32
C LEU A 179 21.95 7.34 -17.81
N VAL A 180 20.81 6.97 -17.23
CA VAL A 180 19.52 7.64 -17.53
C VAL A 180 19.63 9.15 -17.24
N ARG A 181 20.18 9.54 -16.09
CA ARG A 181 20.36 10.94 -15.70
C ARG A 181 21.30 11.71 -16.64
N LEU A 182 22.37 11.09 -17.12
CA LEU A 182 23.23 11.70 -18.13
C LEU A 182 22.50 11.86 -19.46
N ASN A 183 21.74 10.85 -19.88
CA ASN A 183 20.99 10.89 -21.12
C ASN A 183 19.88 11.94 -21.10
N LEU A 184 19.21 12.18 -19.97
CA LEU A 184 18.22 13.25 -19.79
C LEU A 184 18.75 14.65 -20.12
N ARG A 185 20.06 14.89 -20.04
CA ARG A 185 20.66 16.18 -20.41
C ARG A 185 20.58 16.49 -21.91
N THR A 186 20.41 15.45 -22.73
CA THR A 186 20.49 15.53 -24.20
C THR A 186 19.31 14.89 -24.92
N ALA A 187 18.50 14.07 -24.23
CA ALA A 187 17.35 13.39 -24.80
C ALA A 187 16.17 14.35 -25.03
N VAL A 188 15.31 13.99 -25.98
CA VAL A 188 14.08 14.75 -26.31
C VAL A 188 13.04 14.64 -25.20
N ASP A 189 12.94 13.46 -24.57
CA ASP A 189 12.05 13.18 -23.44
C ASP A 189 12.66 12.10 -22.51
N GLY A 190 11.96 11.83 -21.42
CA GLY A 190 12.35 10.83 -20.44
C GLY A 190 12.39 9.39 -20.96
N GLY A 191 11.46 9.01 -21.83
CA GLY A 191 11.42 7.67 -22.42
C GLY A 191 12.57 7.44 -23.40
N ALA A 192 12.97 8.47 -24.15
CA ALA A 192 14.15 8.45 -25.02
C ALA A 192 15.44 8.29 -24.20
N ALA A 193 15.55 8.93 -23.03
CA ALA A 193 16.69 8.74 -22.14
C ALA A 193 16.81 7.30 -21.64
N ILE A 194 15.69 6.68 -21.28
CA ILE A 194 15.65 5.27 -20.81
C ILE A 194 15.99 4.30 -21.95
N ARG A 195 15.36 4.44 -23.13
CA ARG A 195 15.65 3.60 -24.30
C ARG A 195 17.13 3.65 -24.69
N LYS A 196 17.69 4.85 -24.79
CA LYS A 196 19.13 5.04 -25.07
C LYS A 196 20.02 4.39 -24.01
N THR A 197 19.58 4.36 -22.75
CA THR A 197 20.30 3.69 -21.67
C THR A 197 20.20 2.17 -21.78
N LEU A 198 19.01 1.61 -22.06
CA LEU A 198 18.83 0.18 -22.30
C LEU A 198 19.72 -0.30 -23.47
N GLU A 199 19.76 0.44 -24.58
CA GLU A 199 20.64 0.15 -25.71
C GLU A 199 22.13 0.21 -25.35
N ALA A 200 22.53 1.12 -24.45
CA ALA A 200 23.91 1.18 -23.97
C ALA A 200 24.26 -0.05 -23.13
N PHE A 201 23.36 -0.50 -22.24
CA PHE A 201 23.57 -1.72 -21.46
C PHE A 201 23.54 -3.00 -22.31
N ALA A 202 22.70 -3.07 -23.33
CA ALA A 202 22.72 -4.17 -24.29
C ALA A 202 24.08 -4.28 -24.99
N ARG A 203 24.66 -3.16 -25.44
CA ARG A 203 26.01 -3.12 -26.01
C ARG A 203 27.10 -3.50 -25.00
N LEU A 204 26.97 -3.08 -23.74
CA LEU A 204 27.88 -3.50 -22.67
C LEU A 204 27.80 -5.02 -22.42
N GLU A 205 26.62 -5.62 -22.57
CA GLU A 205 26.44 -7.07 -22.45
C GLU A 205 27.12 -7.81 -23.60
N GLU A 206 26.96 -7.33 -24.84
CA GLU A 206 27.58 -7.88 -26.05
C GLU A 206 29.11 -7.94 -25.95
N VAL A 207 29.74 -6.88 -25.41
CA VAL A 207 31.19 -6.83 -25.19
C VAL A 207 31.64 -7.53 -23.90
N LYS A 208 30.72 -8.23 -23.21
CA LYS A 208 30.97 -8.95 -21.95
C LYS A 208 31.59 -8.06 -20.88
N ALA A 209 31.09 -6.84 -20.73
CA ALA A 209 31.61 -5.89 -19.75
C ALA A 209 31.58 -6.50 -18.33
N PRO A 210 32.63 -6.30 -17.49
CA PRO A 210 32.75 -6.92 -16.17
C PRO A 210 31.58 -6.65 -15.21
N ILE A 211 30.81 -5.58 -15.43
CA ILE A 211 29.65 -5.23 -14.61
C ILE A 211 28.62 -6.36 -14.53
N PHE A 212 28.42 -7.16 -15.58
CA PHE A 212 27.46 -8.27 -15.57
C PHE A 212 27.94 -9.47 -14.76
N ALA A 213 29.25 -9.66 -14.64
CA ALA A 213 29.84 -10.66 -13.75
C ALA A 213 29.84 -10.17 -12.29
N ALA A 214 30.13 -8.88 -12.08
CA ALA A 214 30.13 -8.25 -10.75
C ALA A 214 28.72 -8.05 -10.17
N GLN A 215 27.69 -7.96 -11.01
CA GLN A 215 26.29 -7.75 -10.63
C GLN A 215 25.37 -8.75 -11.37
N PRO A 216 25.32 -10.03 -10.97
CA PRO A 216 24.54 -11.05 -11.67
C PRO A 216 23.04 -10.71 -11.79
N GLY A 217 22.48 -9.98 -10.82
CA GLY A 217 21.09 -9.53 -10.83
C GLY A 217 20.76 -8.43 -11.85
N LEU A 218 21.78 -7.73 -12.39
CA LEU A 218 21.60 -6.62 -13.32
C LEU A 218 20.91 -7.08 -14.61
N LYS A 219 21.30 -8.23 -15.16
CA LYS A 219 20.72 -8.75 -16.41
C LYS A 219 19.21 -9.00 -16.28
N ALA A 220 18.81 -9.71 -15.23
CA ALA A 220 17.39 -9.97 -14.97
C ALA A 220 16.61 -8.67 -14.79
N ARG A 221 17.18 -7.70 -14.06
CA ARG A 221 16.57 -6.40 -13.84
C ARG A 221 16.36 -5.60 -15.13
N LEU A 222 17.37 -5.56 -16.00
CA LEU A 222 17.27 -4.86 -17.29
C LEU A 222 16.24 -5.50 -18.20
N LYS A 223 16.17 -6.84 -18.22
CA LYS A 223 15.13 -7.57 -18.95
C LYS A 223 13.74 -7.19 -18.44
N SER A 224 13.51 -7.27 -17.12
CA SER A 224 12.22 -6.88 -16.53
C SER A 224 11.90 -5.40 -16.78
N ALA A 225 12.89 -4.50 -16.74
CA ALA A 225 12.68 -3.10 -17.08
C ALA A 225 12.22 -2.92 -18.53
N GLY A 226 12.75 -3.68 -19.48
CA GLY A 226 12.32 -3.64 -20.89
C GLY A 226 10.88 -4.11 -21.13
N GLU A 227 10.28 -4.82 -20.18
CA GLU A 227 8.90 -5.36 -20.26
C GLU A 227 7.86 -4.43 -19.58
N LEU A 228 8.31 -3.44 -18.79
CA LEU A 228 7.45 -2.52 -18.07
C LEU A 228 6.97 -1.36 -18.94
N ASP A 229 5.83 -0.77 -18.56
CA ASP A 229 5.29 0.41 -19.21
C ASP A 229 6.25 1.62 -19.10
N MET A 230 6.38 2.41 -20.17
CA MET A 230 7.32 3.53 -20.20
C MET A 230 6.95 4.62 -19.18
N ALA A 231 5.68 4.88 -18.91
CA ALA A 231 5.29 5.86 -17.90
C ALA A 231 5.81 5.43 -16.52
N TYR A 232 5.67 4.14 -16.17
CA TYR A 232 6.24 3.58 -14.94
C TYR A 232 7.77 3.73 -14.89
N LEU A 233 8.49 3.36 -15.96
CA LEU A 233 9.95 3.46 -15.98
C LEU A 233 10.45 4.90 -15.86
N THR A 234 9.78 5.85 -16.51
CA THR A 234 10.16 7.26 -16.41
C THR A 234 10.01 7.79 -14.99
N GLN A 235 8.98 7.37 -14.26
CA GLN A 235 8.83 7.69 -12.83
C GLN A 235 9.93 7.03 -11.98
N GLU A 236 10.27 5.78 -12.25
CA GLU A 236 11.28 5.06 -11.47
C GLU A 236 12.71 5.59 -11.69
N TYR A 237 13.07 5.98 -12.92
CA TYR A 237 14.47 6.25 -13.26
C TYR A 237 14.81 7.71 -13.61
N ASN A 238 13.83 8.59 -13.90
CA ASN A 238 14.13 9.97 -14.34
C ASN A 238 14.21 11.01 -13.23
N ASN A 239 13.81 10.67 -12.00
CA ASN A 239 13.84 11.59 -10.87
C ASN A 239 15.26 12.07 -10.57
N GLN A 240 15.48 13.39 -10.56
CA GLN A 240 16.81 13.99 -10.47
C GLN A 240 17.48 13.75 -9.11
N ASN A 241 16.66 13.69 -8.06
CA ASN A 241 17.09 13.51 -6.68
C ASN A 241 16.88 12.08 -6.16
N TRP A 242 16.56 11.12 -7.04
CA TRP A 242 16.39 9.74 -6.58
C TRP A 242 17.71 9.19 -6.01
N GLN A 243 17.69 8.88 -4.72
CA GLN A 243 18.78 8.32 -3.94
C GLN A 243 18.20 7.30 -2.96
N PRO A 244 18.52 6.01 -3.08
CA PRO A 244 18.23 5.05 -2.03
C PRO A 244 18.94 5.45 -0.73
N GLN A 245 18.25 5.32 0.40
CA GLN A 245 18.75 5.75 1.72
C GLN A 245 19.32 4.57 2.50
N PHE A 246 20.22 4.81 3.44
CA PHE A 246 20.53 3.81 4.48
C PHE A 246 19.54 3.96 5.64
N VAL A 247 19.17 2.85 6.28
CA VAL A 247 18.31 2.89 7.47
C VAL A 247 18.93 3.74 8.60
N ALA A 248 20.24 3.69 8.77
CA ALA A 248 20.95 4.49 9.77
C ALA A 248 20.76 6.00 9.57
N ASP A 249 20.85 6.47 8.33
CA ASP A 249 20.67 7.90 8.01
C ASP A 249 19.22 8.34 8.27
N MET A 250 18.24 7.50 7.88
CA MET A 250 16.82 7.77 8.14
C MET A 250 16.50 7.80 9.64
N MET A 251 17.10 6.91 10.42
CA MET A 251 16.96 6.92 11.89
C MET A 251 17.56 8.18 12.51
N ALA A 252 18.74 8.64 12.03
CA ALA A 252 19.37 9.85 12.50
C ALA A 252 18.57 11.11 12.15
N GLU A 253 18.04 11.21 10.92
CA GLU A 253 17.16 12.31 10.50
C GLU A 253 15.87 12.36 11.35
N ALA A 254 15.27 11.21 11.66
CA ALA A 254 14.10 11.12 12.52
C ALA A 254 14.40 11.56 13.97
N GLU A 255 15.54 11.11 14.53
CA GLU A 255 15.94 11.45 15.89
C GLU A 255 16.17 12.97 16.05
N ALA A 256 16.74 13.62 15.04
CA ALA A 256 16.96 15.07 15.01
C ALA A 256 15.66 15.88 15.20
N VAL A 257 14.50 15.30 14.90
CA VAL A 257 13.17 15.91 15.10
C VAL A 257 12.34 15.24 16.20
N LYS A 258 12.98 14.50 17.12
CA LYS A 258 12.36 13.81 18.27
C LYS A 258 11.41 12.67 17.89
N LEU A 259 11.61 12.05 16.73
CA LEU A 259 10.92 10.83 16.35
C LEU A 259 11.84 9.62 16.57
N ALA A 260 11.41 8.70 17.42
CA ALA A 260 12.18 7.49 17.71
C ALA A 260 11.77 6.36 16.75
N TRP A 261 12.75 5.61 16.22
CA TRP A 261 12.45 4.42 15.43
C TRP A 261 11.68 3.38 16.28
N LEU A 262 10.59 2.87 15.70
CA LEU A 262 9.71 1.92 16.35
C LEU A 262 9.85 0.51 15.76
N GLY A 263 9.87 0.38 14.44
CA GLY A 263 9.93 -0.91 13.76
C GLY A 263 9.50 -0.83 12.30
N THR A 264 9.11 -1.97 11.74
CA THR A 264 8.69 -2.13 10.35
C THR A 264 7.18 -2.27 10.22
N ALA A 265 6.62 -1.68 9.18
CA ALA A 265 5.26 -1.92 8.70
C ALA A 265 5.20 -3.05 7.65
N THR A 266 6.33 -3.63 7.25
CA THR A 266 6.34 -4.89 6.47
C THR A 266 6.27 -6.04 7.48
N LEU A 267 5.06 -6.57 7.74
CA LEU A 267 4.82 -7.44 8.88
C LEU A 267 5.71 -8.70 8.94
N PRO A 268 6.04 -9.38 7.81
CA PRO A 268 6.98 -10.50 7.84
C PRO A 268 8.33 -10.14 8.45
N ASP A 269 8.80 -8.89 8.27
CA ASP A 269 10.13 -8.47 8.73
C ASP A 269 10.21 -8.28 10.25
N ALA A 270 9.07 -8.26 10.94
CA ALA A 270 9.02 -8.23 12.40
C ALA A 270 9.42 -9.58 13.04
N PHE A 271 9.59 -10.65 12.25
CA PHE A 271 9.81 -12.01 12.73
C PHE A 271 11.16 -12.57 12.25
N ASP A 272 12.17 -12.49 13.10
CA ASP A 272 13.52 -12.99 12.78
C ASP A 272 13.56 -14.49 12.48
N GLY A 273 12.59 -15.26 12.99
CA GLY A 273 12.46 -16.69 12.72
C GLY A 273 12.21 -17.03 11.24
N LEU A 274 11.90 -16.03 10.41
CA LEU A 274 11.76 -16.17 8.96
C LEU A 274 13.10 -16.04 8.22
N MET A 275 14.15 -15.57 8.89
CA MET A 275 15.50 -15.49 8.32
C MET A 275 16.28 -16.79 8.49
N PRO A 276 17.34 -17.03 7.69
CA PRO A 276 18.31 -18.08 7.99
C PRO A 276 18.84 -17.94 9.43
N VAL A 277 18.89 -19.05 10.18
CA VAL A 277 19.22 -19.06 11.61
C VAL A 277 20.54 -18.34 11.93
N ALA A 278 21.56 -18.49 11.08
CA ALA A 278 22.84 -17.81 11.26
C ALA A 278 22.73 -16.29 11.15
N ALA A 279 21.95 -15.79 10.19
CA ALA A 279 21.71 -14.36 10.02
C ALA A 279 20.88 -13.79 11.19
N ALA A 280 19.82 -14.50 11.59
CA ALA A 280 19.00 -14.11 12.74
C ALA A 280 19.84 -14.00 14.02
N LYS A 281 20.70 -14.98 14.31
CA LYS A 281 21.60 -14.95 15.47
C LYS A 281 22.59 -13.78 15.42
N LEU A 282 23.17 -13.51 14.25
CA LEU A 282 24.09 -12.38 14.07
C LEU A 282 23.39 -11.05 14.38
N ILE A 283 22.21 -10.84 13.81
CA ILE A 283 21.43 -9.61 13.98
C ILE A 283 20.98 -9.46 15.45
N GLN A 284 20.47 -10.52 16.08
CA GLN A 284 19.98 -10.48 17.46
C GLN A 284 21.09 -10.25 18.50
N ALA A 285 22.33 -10.60 18.19
CA ALA A 285 23.47 -10.37 19.07
C ALA A 285 23.89 -8.88 19.14
N GLU A 286 23.50 -8.08 18.15
CA GLU A 286 23.81 -6.64 18.12
C GLU A 286 22.87 -5.85 19.04
N ALA A 287 23.43 -5.07 19.95
CA ALA A 287 22.68 -4.29 20.94
C ALA A 287 22.22 -2.93 20.40
N ASP A 288 23.02 -2.31 19.52
CA ASP A 288 22.69 -1.03 18.91
C ASP A 288 21.59 -1.21 17.84
N PRO A 289 20.39 -0.60 18.00
CA PRO A 289 19.32 -0.73 17.02
C PRO A 289 19.72 -0.24 15.62
N VAL A 290 20.58 0.79 15.51
CA VAL A 290 21.01 1.33 14.21
C VAL A 290 21.88 0.31 13.47
N MET A 291 22.87 -0.25 14.18
CA MET A 291 23.72 -1.31 13.63
C MET A 291 22.91 -2.57 13.32
N ARG A 292 22.00 -2.97 14.22
CA ARG A 292 21.14 -4.15 14.06
C ARG A 292 20.32 -4.10 12.77
N GLU A 293 19.67 -2.98 12.51
CA GLU A 293 18.84 -2.81 11.30
C GLU A 293 19.71 -2.64 10.04
N SER A 294 20.89 -2.05 10.14
CA SER A 294 21.85 -1.98 9.03
C SER A 294 22.36 -3.38 8.64
N LEU A 295 22.68 -4.22 9.63
CA LEU A 295 23.05 -5.62 9.41
C LEU A 295 21.90 -6.41 8.79
N ARG A 296 20.66 -6.17 9.23
CA ARG A 296 19.47 -6.78 8.63
C ARG A 296 19.34 -6.43 7.16
N ASP A 297 19.43 -5.15 6.80
CA ASP A 297 19.33 -4.69 5.41
C ASP A 297 20.36 -5.37 4.52
N ILE A 298 21.59 -5.52 5.02
CA ILE A 298 22.68 -6.21 4.32
C ILE A 298 22.40 -7.70 4.19
N ALA A 299 22.06 -8.37 5.29
CA ALA A 299 21.84 -9.81 5.32
C ALA A 299 20.69 -10.27 4.42
N THR A 300 19.71 -9.40 4.18
CA THR A 300 18.53 -9.72 3.38
C THR A 300 18.48 -9.01 2.02
N LEU A 301 19.55 -8.32 1.62
CA LEU A 301 19.59 -7.50 0.40
C LEU A 301 18.35 -6.60 0.27
N LYS A 302 18.00 -5.90 1.36
CA LYS A 302 16.76 -5.11 1.43
C LYS A 302 16.76 -4.04 0.34
N ALA A 303 15.67 -3.97 -0.42
CA ALA A 303 15.51 -2.99 -1.50
C ALA A 303 14.48 -1.90 -1.16
N PHE A 304 13.50 -2.19 -0.31
CA PHE A 304 12.44 -1.25 0.03
C PHE A 304 12.03 -1.40 1.48
N ARG A 305 12.07 -0.30 2.24
CA ARG A 305 11.68 -0.24 3.64
C ARG A 305 10.36 0.48 3.81
N ARG A 306 9.64 0.09 4.87
CA ARG A 306 8.41 0.71 5.34
C ARG A 306 8.56 0.80 6.85
N ASP A 307 9.01 1.95 7.33
CA ASP A 307 9.45 2.10 8.71
C ASP A 307 8.46 2.95 9.49
N LEU A 308 8.33 2.61 10.76
CA LEU A 308 7.50 3.26 11.75
C LEU A 308 8.38 4.03 12.73
N TYR A 309 7.99 5.26 13.01
CA TYR A 309 8.61 6.13 13.99
C TYR A 309 7.54 6.69 14.93
N ILE A 310 7.88 6.95 16.19
CA ILE A 310 6.91 7.43 17.19
C ILE A 310 7.45 8.64 17.93
N LYS A 311 6.56 9.62 18.17
CA LYS A 311 6.88 10.82 18.95
C LYS A 311 6.71 10.52 20.44
N GLY A 312 7.80 10.45 21.19
CA GLY A 312 7.76 10.14 22.63
C GLY A 312 7.42 8.68 22.90
N LYS A 313 8.29 7.78 22.47
CA LYS A 313 8.18 6.32 22.68
C LYS A 313 7.91 5.98 24.15
N ALA A 314 6.81 5.29 24.40
CA ALA A 314 6.35 4.94 25.74
C ALA A 314 5.60 3.60 25.68
N PRO A 315 6.33 2.47 25.55
CA PRO A 315 5.71 1.18 25.31
C PRO A 315 4.71 0.79 26.39
N ALA A 316 3.60 0.17 26.00
CA ALA A 316 2.64 -0.41 26.92
C ALA A 316 3.32 -1.43 27.83
N TRP A 317 2.91 -1.45 29.10
CA TRP A 317 3.35 -2.45 30.07
C TRP A 317 3.12 -3.86 29.52
N ALA A 318 4.04 -4.79 29.80
CA ALA A 318 4.02 -6.14 29.23
C ALA A 318 2.64 -6.83 29.37
N GLY A 319 2.02 -6.76 30.55
CA GLY A 319 0.69 -7.34 30.78
C GLY A 319 -0.45 -6.62 30.04
N GLN A 320 -0.37 -5.30 29.87
CA GLN A 320 -1.34 -4.56 29.06
C GLN A 320 -1.19 -4.94 27.58
N ARG A 321 0.04 -4.97 27.08
CA ARG A 321 0.37 -5.35 25.71
C ARG A 321 -0.12 -6.76 25.40
N GLN A 322 0.19 -7.72 26.27
CA GLN A 322 -0.26 -9.10 26.10
C GLN A 322 -1.79 -9.20 26.03
N ARG A 323 -2.51 -8.55 26.96
CA ARG A 323 -3.99 -8.52 26.93
C ARG A 323 -4.54 -7.93 25.63
N GLN A 324 -3.92 -6.88 25.10
CA GLN A 324 -4.37 -6.28 23.84
C GLN A 324 -4.08 -7.18 22.63
N VAL A 325 -2.91 -7.81 22.59
CA VAL A 325 -2.56 -8.79 21.56
C VAL A 325 -3.55 -9.95 21.57
N GLU A 326 -3.80 -10.55 22.74
CA GLU A 326 -4.76 -11.65 22.93
C GLU A 326 -6.19 -11.26 22.54
N ALA A 327 -6.62 -10.03 22.89
CA ALA A 327 -7.96 -9.53 22.61
C ALA A 327 -8.17 -9.05 21.17
N THR A 328 -7.10 -8.83 20.39
CA THR A 328 -7.20 -8.36 19.00
C THR A 328 -7.96 -9.41 18.18
N ARG A 329 -9.03 -8.97 17.51
CA ARG A 329 -9.85 -9.85 16.68
C ARG A 329 -9.39 -9.81 15.23
N PHE A 330 -9.60 -10.93 14.55
CA PHE A 330 -9.30 -11.09 13.14
C PHE A 330 -10.47 -11.75 12.41
N VAL A 331 -10.76 -11.27 11.21
CA VAL A 331 -11.79 -11.79 10.30
C VAL A 331 -11.16 -12.17 8.97
N SER A 332 -11.60 -13.28 8.37
CA SER A 332 -11.16 -13.69 7.02
C SER A 332 -11.68 -12.72 5.97
N SER A 333 -10.84 -12.36 4.98
CA SER A 333 -11.27 -11.56 3.84
C SER A 333 -12.18 -12.38 2.92
N PRO A 334 -13.42 -11.95 2.64
CA PRO A 334 -14.28 -12.62 1.68
C PRO A 334 -13.90 -12.32 0.22
N PHE A 335 -12.96 -11.40 -0.01
CA PHE A 335 -12.56 -10.94 -1.35
C PHE A 335 -11.18 -11.43 -1.77
N MET A 336 -10.46 -12.12 -0.88
CA MET A 336 -9.15 -12.67 -1.14
C MET A 336 -9.09 -14.15 -0.74
N ALA A 337 -8.97 -15.02 -1.73
CA ALA A 337 -8.84 -16.45 -1.50
C ALA A 337 -7.42 -16.83 -1.06
N LEU A 338 -7.32 -17.87 -0.23
CA LEU A 338 -6.05 -18.52 0.09
C LEU A 338 -5.55 -19.25 -1.17
N PRO A 339 -4.34 -18.95 -1.69
CA PRO A 339 -3.82 -19.63 -2.87
C PRO A 339 -3.78 -21.14 -2.67
N GLU A 340 -4.03 -21.91 -3.74
CA GLU A 340 -4.07 -23.38 -3.66
C GLU A 340 -2.72 -23.99 -3.23
N GLY A 341 -1.62 -23.34 -3.59
CA GLY A 341 -0.28 -23.84 -3.30
C GLY A 341 0.04 -25.13 -4.06
N SER A 342 0.98 -25.93 -3.54
CA SER A 342 1.38 -27.20 -4.14
C SER A 342 1.68 -28.26 -3.07
N ASN A 343 1.14 -29.47 -3.22
CA ASN A 343 1.32 -30.58 -2.28
C ASN A 343 1.05 -30.20 -0.80
N GLY A 344 0.00 -29.42 -0.55
CA GLY A 344 -0.37 -28.94 0.78
C GLY A 344 0.54 -27.84 1.35
N LYS A 345 1.46 -27.31 0.54
CA LYS A 345 2.38 -26.23 0.92
C LYS A 345 2.04 -24.93 0.23
N LEU A 346 2.38 -23.82 0.88
CA LEU A 346 2.21 -22.47 0.39
C LEU A 346 3.55 -21.74 0.44
N GLU A 347 3.97 -21.17 -0.68
CA GLU A 347 5.16 -20.31 -0.72
C GLU A 347 4.77 -18.85 -0.51
N LEU A 348 5.40 -18.20 0.46
CA LEU A 348 5.26 -16.78 0.71
C LEU A 348 6.61 -16.10 0.44
N ALA A 349 6.57 -14.99 -0.31
CA ALA A 349 7.73 -14.13 -0.46
C ALA A 349 7.92 -13.31 0.83
N THR A 350 9.12 -13.34 1.37
CA THR A 350 9.55 -12.51 2.50
C THR A 350 10.84 -11.78 2.12
N THR A 351 11.29 -10.84 2.94
CA THR A 351 12.58 -10.18 2.75
C THR A 351 13.75 -11.18 2.79
N ALA A 352 13.60 -12.30 3.50
CA ALA A 352 14.60 -13.38 3.53
C ALA A 352 14.51 -14.34 2.32
N GLY A 353 13.63 -14.07 1.34
CA GLY A 353 13.35 -14.93 0.20
C GLY A 353 12.02 -15.67 0.33
N LYS A 354 11.82 -16.69 -0.50
CA LYS A 354 10.60 -17.51 -0.49
C LYS A 354 10.66 -18.55 0.64
N ILE A 355 9.63 -18.58 1.48
CA ILE A 355 9.50 -19.53 2.58
C ILE A 355 8.29 -20.42 2.33
N SER A 356 8.47 -21.72 2.55
CA SER A 356 7.43 -22.73 2.37
C SER A 356 6.75 -23.03 3.71
N PHE A 357 5.43 -22.94 3.73
CA PHE A 357 4.59 -23.16 4.90
C PHE A 357 3.56 -24.27 4.65
N ASN A 358 3.06 -24.88 5.72
CA ASN A 358 1.90 -25.77 5.63
C ASN A 358 0.63 -24.93 5.35
N ARG A 359 0.00 -25.14 4.20
CA ARG A 359 -1.22 -24.42 3.80
C ARG A 359 -2.37 -24.67 4.76
N GLY A 360 -2.50 -25.89 5.27
CA GLY A 360 -3.53 -26.28 6.23
C GLY A 360 -3.51 -25.45 7.51
N ALA A 361 -2.32 -24.99 7.94
CA ALA A 361 -2.19 -24.13 9.11
C ALA A 361 -2.84 -22.74 8.89
N PHE A 362 -2.70 -22.16 7.70
CA PHE A 362 -3.38 -20.90 7.36
C PHE A 362 -4.88 -21.11 7.13
N LYS A 363 -5.26 -22.20 6.45
CA LYS A 363 -6.67 -22.55 6.25
C LYS A 363 -7.42 -22.70 7.57
N GLY A 364 -6.83 -23.39 8.56
CA GLY A 364 -7.44 -23.53 9.88
C GLY A 364 -7.72 -22.18 10.56
N VAL A 365 -6.78 -21.23 10.46
CA VAL A 365 -6.98 -19.86 10.97
C VAL A 365 -8.10 -19.14 10.22
N LEU A 366 -8.17 -19.24 8.89
CA LEU A 366 -9.25 -18.63 8.11
C LEU A 366 -10.62 -19.22 8.45
N ASP A 367 -10.72 -20.53 8.61
CA ASP A 367 -11.98 -21.20 8.97
C ASP A 367 -12.48 -20.76 10.36
N ILE A 368 -11.56 -20.52 11.30
CA ILE A 368 -11.87 -19.95 12.62
C ILE A 368 -12.34 -18.50 12.49
N ALA A 369 -11.64 -17.69 11.69
CA ALA A 369 -11.88 -16.26 11.50
C ALA A 369 -13.06 -15.94 10.56
N ALA A 370 -13.64 -16.94 9.88
CA ALA A 370 -14.80 -16.78 8.99
C ALA A 370 -16.13 -16.59 9.73
N GLN A 371 -16.15 -16.74 11.06
CA GLN A 371 -17.34 -16.55 11.88
C GLN A 371 -17.76 -15.07 11.93
N PRO A 372 -19.06 -14.75 12.14
CA PRO A 372 -19.51 -13.38 12.32
C PRO A 372 -18.71 -12.65 13.42
N GLY A 373 -18.13 -11.49 13.09
CA GLY A 373 -17.29 -10.72 14.01
C GLY A 373 -15.86 -11.28 14.22
N GLY A 374 -15.47 -12.30 13.45
CA GLY A 374 -14.14 -12.91 13.51
C GLY A 374 -13.87 -13.65 14.82
N ALA A 375 -12.60 -13.91 15.13
CA ALA A 375 -12.15 -14.55 16.35
C ALA A 375 -11.03 -13.73 17.02
N SER A 376 -10.94 -13.75 18.34
CA SER A 376 -9.79 -13.14 19.04
C SER A 376 -8.52 -13.96 18.78
N LEU A 377 -7.35 -13.33 18.90
CA LEU A 377 -6.08 -14.03 18.75
C LEU A 377 -5.95 -15.19 19.76
N ASN A 378 -6.43 -14.98 20.99
CA ASN A 378 -6.49 -16.03 22.00
C ASN A 378 -7.38 -17.21 21.57
N ASP A 379 -8.57 -16.94 21.03
CA ASP A 379 -9.46 -17.99 20.52
C ASP A 379 -8.85 -18.73 19.32
N ILE A 380 -8.16 -18.00 18.44
CA ILE A 380 -7.45 -18.59 17.30
C ILE A 380 -6.37 -19.53 17.83
N GLN A 381 -5.51 -19.08 18.74
CA GLN A 381 -4.45 -19.91 19.32
C GLN A 381 -5.00 -21.20 19.95
N LEU A 382 -6.06 -21.08 20.76
CA LEU A 382 -6.69 -22.21 21.44
C LEU A 382 -7.25 -23.23 20.44
N ARG A 383 -7.86 -22.77 19.35
CA ARG A 383 -8.52 -23.62 18.36
C ARG A 383 -7.57 -24.18 17.30
N THR A 384 -6.47 -23.49 17.00
CA THR A 384 -5.40 -24.03 16.15
C THR A 384 -4.50 -24.99 16.91
N GLY A 385 -4.47 -24.91 18.23
CA GLY A 385 -3.58 -25.73 19.08
C GLY A 385 -2.12 -25.29 19.01
N ASP A 386 -1.85 -24.02 18.69
CA ASP A 386 -0.48 -23.51 18.65
C ASP A 386 0.14 -23.49 20.05
N ALA A 387 1.34 -24.05 20.18
CA ALA A 387 2.03 -24.18 21.46
C ALA A 387 2.33 -22.83 22.13
N ARG A 388 2.57 -21.77 21.34
CA ARG A 388 2.90 -20.43 21.83
C ARG A 388 2.07 -19.37 21.10
N LEU A 389 1.67 -18.35 21.84
CA LEU A 389 0.97 -17.19 21.28
C LEU A 389 1.80 -16.53 20.16
N ALA A 390 3.12 -16.49 20.30
CA ALA A 390 4.04 -15.94 19.29
C ALA A 390 3.92 -16.63 17.92
N ASP A 391 3.64 -17.94 17.88
CA ASP A 391 3.48 -18.69 16.63
C ASP A 391 2.16 -18.28 15.94
N THR A 392 1.09 -18.07 16.72
CA THR A 392 -0.18 -17.54 16.21
C THR A 392 -0.04 -16.08 15.74
N VAL A 393 0.65 -15.23 16.52
CA VAL A 393 0.96 -13.83 16.15
C VAL A 393 1.69 -13.77 14.81
N GLN A 394 2.73 -14.59 14.62
CA GLN A 394 3.46 -14.66 13.36
C GLN A 394 2.54 -15.05 12.20
N LYS A 395 1.73 -16.10 12.36
CA LYS A 395 0.81 -16.56 11.31
C LYS A 395 -0.21 -15.50 10.91
N VAL A 396 -0.92 -14.88 11.86
CA VAL A 396 -1.91 -13.85 11.53
C VAL A 396 -1.26 -12.61 10.91
N SER A 397 -0.03 -12.27 11.30
CA SER A 397 0.71 -11.14 10.73
C SER A 397 1.09 -11.40 9.27
N LEU A 398 1.55 -12.61 8.94
CA LEU A 398 1.79 -13.02 7.55
C LEU A 398 0.50 -13.01 6.71
N MET A 399 -0.60 -13.50 7.27
CA MET A 399 -1.89 -13.52 6.60
C MET A 399 -2.46 -12.10 6.38
N MET A 400 -2.21 -11.19 7.33
CA MET A 400 -2.64 -9.79 7.24
C MET A 400 -1.84 -9.03 6.19
N ASP A 401 -0.52 -9.26 6.13
CA ASP A 401 0.36 -8.73 5.08
C ASP A 401 -0.11 -9.19 3.69
N ALA A 402 -0.44 -10.49 3.56
CA ALA A 402 -0.98 -11.07 2.34
C ALA A 402 -2.42 -10.62 2.02
N GLY A 403 -3.18 -10.12 3.00
CA GLY A 403 -4.57 -9.65 2.84
C GLY A 403 -5.65 -10.71 2.99
N TRP A 404 -5.32 -11.89 3.51
CA TRP A 404 -6.27 -12.97 3.73
C TRP A 404 -7.07 -12.81 5.02
N ILE A 405 -6.53 -12.04 5.97
CA ILE A 405 -7.16 -11.79 7.27
C ILE A 405 -7.00 -10.31 7.64
N GLN A 406 -7.98 -9.76 8.35
CA GLN A 406 -8.05 -8.34 8.65
C GLN A 406 -8.57 -8.11 10.07
N ILE A 407 -8.31 -6.92 10.63
CA ILE A 407 -8.89 -6.51 11.91
C ILE A 407 -10.27 -5.90 11.62
N PRO A 408 -11.37 -6.46 12.16
CA PRO A 408 -12.70 -5.91 11.95
C PRO A 408 -12.89 -4.62 12.76
N LEU A 409 -13.63 -3.67 12.19
CA LEU A 409 -14.11 -2.48 12.91
C LEU A 409 -15.49 -2.77 13.53
N ALA A 410 -15.73 -2.21 14.71
CA ALA A 410 -16.94 -2.51 15.49
C ALA A 410 -18.25 -2.07 14.81
N ALA A 411 -18.20 -0.99 14.02
CA ALA A 411 -19.33 -0.47 13.27
C ALA A 411 -18.86 -0.13 11.84
N PRO A 412 -19.22 -0.94 10.82
CA PRO A 412 -18.87 -0.61 9.45
C PRO A 412 -19.55 0.69 9.03
N ALA A 413 -18.76 1.62 8.49
CA ALA A 413 -19.31 2.78 7.81
C ALA A 413 -19.99 2.36 6.49
N ASN A 414 -20.62 3.30 5.80
CA ASN A 414 -21.21 3.05 4.50
C ASN A 414 -20.41 3.78 3.42
N ALA A 415 -19.70 3.01 2.60
CA ALA A 415 -18.92 3.51 1.46
C ALA A 415 -19.64 3.29 0.11
N SER A 416 -20.93 2.94 0.09
CA SER A 416 -21.70 2.68 -1.14
C SER A 416 -21.58 3.80 -2.18
N ARG A 417 -21.66 5.06 -1.74
CA ARG A 417 -21.54 6.23 -2.64
C ARG A 417 -20.15 6.32 -3.27
N LEU A 418 -19.09 6.16 -2.47
CA LEU A 418 -17.71 6.15 -2.97
C LEU A 418 -17.51 4.99 -3.94
N ASN A 419 -17.89 3.78 -3.54
CA ASN A 419 -17.70 2.58 -4.35
C ASN A 419 -18.50 2.64 -5.66
N LEU A 420 -19.69 3.24 -5.66
CA LEU A 420 -20.45 3.52 -6.87
C LEU A 420 -19.73 4.54 -7.78
N ALA A 421 -19.24 5.65 -7.21
CA ALA A 421 -18.48 6.64 -7.98
C ALA A 421 -17.22 6.04 -8.61
N ILE A 422 -16.50 5.19 -7.87
CA ILE A 422 -15.34 4.44 -8.39
C ILE A 422 -15.77 3.51 -9.52
N ALA A 423 -16.82 2.70 -9.32
CA ALA A 423 -17.30 1.76 -10.33
C ALA A 423 -17.72 2.45 -11.63
N GLN A 424 -18.44 3.57 -11.53
CA GLN A 424 -18.84 4.40 -12.67
C GLN A 424 -17.62 5.00 -13.37
N ALA A 425 -16.66 5.55 -12.62
CA ALA A 425 -15.44 6.08 -13.20
C ALA A 425 -14.62 5.00 -13.92
N VAL A 426 -14.50 3.80 -13.36
CA VAL A 426 -13.79 2.68 -14.00
C VAL A 426 -14.50 2.22 -15.27
N ARG A 427 -15.85 2.16 -15.28
CA ARG A 427 -16.62 1.92 -16.51
C ARG A 427 -16.29 2.96 -17.58
N ASP A 428 -16.10 4.21 -17.18
CA ASP A 428 -15.80 5.33 -18.07
C ASP A 428 -14.28 5.44 -18.39
N GLY A 429 -13.47 4.46 -17.96
CA GLY A 429 -12.04 4.33 -18.31
C GLY A 429 -11.04 4.80 -17.24
N ALA A 430 -11.51 5.19 -16.04
CA ALA A 430 -10.62 5.53 -14.94
C ALA A 430 -9.84 4.29 -14.47
N PRO A 431 -8.53 4.41 -14.19
CA PRO A 431 -7.68 3.26 -13.87
C PRO A 431 -7.69 2.90 -12.37
N TYR A 432 -8.79 3.14 -11.65
CA TYR A 432 -8.90 2.74 -10.24
C TYR A 432 -8.90 1.22 -10.11
N ARG A 433 -8.25 0.73 -9.04
CA ARG A 433 -8.06 -0.71 -8.81
C ARG A 433 -8.48 -1.19 -7.43
N ALA A 434 -9.15 -0.35 -6.63
CA ALA A 434 -9.60 -0.73 -5.30
C ALA A 434 -10.99 -0.16 -4.96
N LEU A 435 -11.72 -0.88 -4.11
CA LEU A 435 -12.97 -0.45 -3.48
C LEU A 435 -12.81 -0.42 -1.96
N ALA A 436 -13.40 0.56 -1.30
CA ALA A 436 -13.38 0.66 0.15
C ALA A 436 -14.20 -0.49 0.77
N VAL A 437 -13.68 -1.07 1.84
CA VAL A 437 -14.31 -2.11 2.66
C VAL A 437 -14.38 -1.61 4.11
N PRO A 438 -15.40 -0.78 4.45
CA PRO A 438 -15.48 -0.12 5.75
C PRO A 438 -15.43 -1.05 6.96
N GLY A 439 -16.01 -2.25 6.88
CA GLY A 439 -16.03 -3.20 8.00
C GLY A 439 -14.66 -3.64 8.52
N VAL A 440 -13.58 -3.36 7.79
CA VAL A 440 -12.20 -3.70 8.15
C VAL A 440 -11.22 -2.52 8.01
N GLY A 441 -11.72 -1.33 7.65
CA GLY A 441 -10.86 -0.16 7.46
C GLY A 441 -9.84 -0.29 6.33
N GLN A 442 -10.10 -1.13 5.33
CA GLN A 442 -9.20 -1.45 4.22
C GLN A 442 -9.91 -1.33 2.87
N ALA A 443 -9.21 -1.66 1.79
CA ALA A 443 -9.77 -1.79 0.46
C ALA A 443 -9.53 -3.19 -0.13
N THR A 444 -10.37 -3.56 -1.09
CA THR A 444 -10.25 -4.80 -1.88
C THR A 444 -9.98 -4.48 -3.35
N PRO A 445 -9.20 -5.29 -4.08
CA PRO A 445 -9.03 -5.12 -5.51
C PRO A 445 -10.36 -5.13 -6.27
N ILE A 446 -10.46 -4.32 -7.31
CA ILE A 446 -11.54 -4.35 -8.30
C ILE A 446 -10.96 -4.52 -9.70
N ASP A 447 -11.59 -5.38 -10.49
CA ASP A 447 -11.33 -5.54 -11.91
C ASP A 447 -12.41 -4.84 -12.75
N ALA A 448 -12.17 -4.70 -14.06
CA ALA A 448 -13.09 -4.02 -14.95
C ALA A 448 -14.49 -4.66 -15.00
N LEU A 449 -14.58 -6.00 -14.91
CA LEU A 449 -15.87 -6.68 -14.95
C LEU A 449 -16.68 -6.40 -13.68
N LYS A 450 -16.07 -6.50 -12.50
CA LYS A 450 -16.72 -6.15 -11.22
C LYS A 450 -17.16 -4.69 -11.19
N ALA A 451 -16.35 -3.78 -11.73
CA ALA A 451 -16.71 -2.37 -11.85
C ALA A 451 -17.95 -2.16 -12.72
N LEU A 452 -18.00 -2.80 -13.90
CA LEU A 452 -19.16 -2.78 -14.78
C LEU A 452 -20.40 -3.32 -14.08
N LEU A 453 -20.28 -4.49 -13.43
CA LEU A 453 -21.40 -5.11 -12.72
C LEU A 453 -21.93 -4.21 -11.60
N LEU A 454 -21.05 -3.58 -10.81
CA LEU A 454 -21.46 -2.60 -9.80
C LEU A 454 -22.18 -1.41 -10.41
N ALA A 455 -21.59 -0.78 -11.42
CA ALA A 455 -22.18 0.38 -12.08
C ALA A 455 -23.58 0.07 -12.64
N GLU A 456 -23.75 -1.11 -13.25
CA GLU A 456 -25.02 -1.57 -13.81
C GLU A 456 -26.03 -2.08 -12.76
N SER A 457 -25.58 -2.36 -11.54
CA SER A 457 -26.45 -2.77 -10.44
C SER A 457 -27.14 -1.59 -9.77
N ALA A 458 -26.61 -0.37 -9.91
CA ALA A 458 -27.14 0.81 -9.24
C ALA A 458 -28.52 1.22 -9.76
N GLN A 459 -29.37 1.70 -8.84
CA GLN A 459 -30.67 2.30 -9.14
C GLN A 459 -30.61 3.78 -8.75
N GLY A 460 -30.44 4.64 -9.74
CA GLY A 460 -30.10 6.05 -9.48
C GLY A 460 -28.70 6.16 -8.86
N ALA A 461 -28.61 6.76 -7.66
CA ALA A 461 -27.34 7.02 -6.98
C ALA A 461 -27.05 6.04 -5.81
N GLN A 462 -27.68 4.86 -5.80
CA GLN A 462 -27.57 3.89 -4.71
C GLN A 462 -27.57 2.46 -5.25
N PHE A 463 -26.94 1.54 -4.51
CA PHE A 463 -27.10 0.11 -4.75
C PHE A 463 -28.42 -0.39 -4.15
N PRO A 464 -29.12 -1.33 -4.81
CA PRO A 464 -30.33 -1.93 -4.29
C PRO A 464 -30.07 -2.71 -2.98
N ALA A 465 -31.11 -2.90 -2.17
CA ALA A 465 -31.01 -3.69 -0.94
C ALA A 465 -30.77 -5.17 -1.25
N GLN A 466 -31.43 -5.70 -2.28
CA GLN A 466 -31.27 -7.07 -2.75
C GLN A 466 -30.25 -7.13 -3.89
N ALA A 467 -29.61 -8.29 -4.02
CA ALA A 467 -28.73 -8.53 -5.15
C ALA A 467 -29.51 -8.47 -6.47
N PRO A 468 -28.92 -7.93 -7.54
CA PRO A 468 -29.52 -7.96 -8.87
C PRO A 468 -29.63 -9.40 -9.38
N ALA A 469 -30.72 -9.69 -10.09
CA ALA A 469 -30.93 -10.98 -10.73
C ALA A 469 -29.83 -11.24 -11.78
N VAL A 470 -29.33 -12.49 -11.80
CA VAL A 470 -28.23 -12.92 -12.68
C VAL A 470 -28.61 -12.71 -14.14
N GLU A 471 -29.83 -13.10 -14.51
CA GLU A 471 -30.37 -12.98 -15.85
C GLU A 471 -30.40 -11.51 -16.30
N GLY A 472 -30.85 -10.61 -15.43
CA GLY A 472 -30.90 -9.17 -15.72
C GLY A 472 -29.51 -8.54 -15.90
N LEU A 473 -28.51 -8.99 -15.14
CA LEU A 473 -27.13 -8.53 -15.34
C LEU A 473 -26.52 -9.06 -16.64
N LEU A 474 -26.78 -10.33 -16.98
CA LEU A 474 -26.32 -10.92 -18.24
C LEU A 474 -26.92 -10.20 -19.44
N GLU A 475 -28.20 -9.83 -19.39
CA GLU A 475 -28.86 -9.03 -20.44
C GLU A 475 -28.20 -7.66 -20.61
N LYS A 476 -27.93 -6.94 -19.50
CA LYS A 476 -27.22 -5.65 -19.55
C LYS A 476 -25.82 -5.79 -20.12
N LEU A 477 -25.07 -6.80 -19.69
CA LEU A 477 -23.75 -7.09 -20.22
C LEU A 477 -23.79 -7.41 -21.72
N ALA A 478 -24.78 -8.18 -22.19
CA ALA A 478 -24.95 -8.45 -23.61
C ALA A 478 -25.23 -7.18 -24.43
N GLN A 479 -25.96 -6.21 -23.86
CA GLN A 479 -26.18 -4.90 -24.48
C GLN A 479 -24.88 -4.09 -24.52
N LEU A 480 -24.14 -3.98 -23.41
CA LEU A 480 -22.88 -3.25 -23.32
C LEU A 480 -21.81 -3.82 -24.26
N ARG A 481 -21.75 -5.15 -24.40
CA ARG A 481 -20.82 -5.85 -25.30
C ARG A 481 -20.98 -5.49 -26.78
N ARG A 482 -22.06 -4.78 -27.16
CA ARG A 482 -22.20 -4.19 -28.51
C ARG A 482 -21.31 -2.97 -28.73
N THR A 483 -20.86 -2.33 -27.65
CA THR A 483 -20.09 -1.07 -27.67
C THR A 483 -18.72 -1.18 -27.00
N VAL A 484 -18.52 -2.18 -26.14
CA VAL A 484 -17.29 -2.40 -25.37
C VAL A 484 -16.84 -3.85 -25.51
N THR A 485 -15.54 -4.07 -25.74
CA THR A 485 -14.97 -5.42 -25.75
C THR A 485 -14.68 -5.87 -24.33
N VAL A 486 -15.41 -6.91 -23.88
CA VAL A 486 -15.09 -7.63 -22.64
C VAL A 486 -14.27 -8.86 -23.00
N SER A 487 -13.17 -9.06 -22.30
CA SER A 487 -12.33 -10.25 -22.44
C SER A 487 -12.03 -10.88 -21.09
N LEU A 488 -12.06 -12.21 -21.04
CA LEU A 488 -11.73 -12.99 -19.86
C LEU A 488 -10.48 -13.83 -20.14
N GLU A 489 -9.63 -13.97 -19.12
CA GLU A 489 -8.49 -14.88 -19.17
C GLU A 489 -8.90 -16.20 -18.52
N ILE A 490 -8.93 -17.27 -19.31
CA ILE A 490 -9.39 -18.60 -18.92
C ILE A 490 -8.29 -19.58 -19.28
N GLU A 491 -7.76 -20.31 -18.30
CA GLU A 491 -6.66 -21.27 -18.50
C GLU A 491 -5.43 -20.66 -19.22
N GLY A 492 -5.15 -19.37 -18.98
CA GLY A 492 -4.03 -18.63 -19.59
C GLY A 492 -4.27 -18.17 -21.04
N ALA A 493 -5.49 -18.34 -21.56
CA ALA A 493 -5.90 -17.83 -22.87
C ALA A 493 -6.93 -16.71 -22.74
N LYS A 494 -6.86 -15.72 -23.64
CA LYS A 494 -7.81 -14.61 -23.70
C LYS A 494 -9.01 -14.99 -24.56
N HIS A 495 -10.20 -14.99 -23.97
CA HIS A 495 -11.47 -15.25 -24.64
C HIS A 495 -12.33 -13.98 -24.68
N THR A 496 -13.01 -13.73 -25.79
CA THR A 496 -13.93 -12.58 -25.97
C THR A 496 -15.36 -13.01 -26.29
N GLU A 497 -15.56 -14.27 -26.66
CA GLU A 497 -16.84 -14.86 -27.04
C GLU A 497 -16.76 -16.39 -27.06
N GLY A 498 -17.92 -17.05 -27.26
CA GLY A 498 -18.06 -18.50 -27.38
C GLY A 498 -18.46 -19.21 -26.09
N PRO A 499 -18.76 -20.52 -26.15
CA PRO A 499 -19.38 -21.25 -25.02
C PRO A 499 -18.56 -21.24 -23.73
N VAL A 500 -17.22 -21.31 -23.84
CA VAL A 500 -16.31 -21.26 -22.68
C VAL A 500 -16.34 -19.89 -22.02
N PHE A 501 -16.34 -18.83 -22.83
CA PHE A 501 -16.48 -17.45 -22.34
C PHE A 501 -17.84 -17.24 -21.67
N ASP A 502 -18.92 -17.68 -22.30
CA ASP A 502 -20.27 -17.45 -21.80
C ASP A 502 -20.50 -18.18 -20.46
N ALA A 503 -20.00 -19.42 -20.35
CA ALA A 503 -20.05 -20.19 -19.10
C ALA A 503 -19.26 -19.53 -17.97
N GLU A 504 -18.05 -19.04 -18.24
CA GLU A 504 -17.23 -18.36 -17.24
C GLU A 504 -17.81 -16.98 -16.86
N LEU A 505 -18.34 -16.23 -17.83
CA LEU A 505 -19.02 -14.98 -17.57
C LEU A 505 -20.24 -15.20 -16.66
N GLU A 506 -21.07 -16.20 -16.95
CA GLU A 506 -22.20 -16.56 -16.08
C GLU A 506 -21.74 -16.94 -14.68
N ARG A 507 -20.67 -17.74 -14.56
CA ARG A 507 -20.08 -18.11 -13.25
C ARG A 507 -19.67 -16.86 -12.45
N LEU A 508 -18.98 -15.91 -13.09
CA LEU A 508 -18.54 -14.67 -12.47
C LEU A 508 -19.71 -13.76 -12.06
N VAL A 509 -20.77 -13.69 -12.87
CA VAL A 509 -22.00 -12.95 -12.53
C VAL A 509 -22.73 -13.59 -11.35
N ARG A 510 -22.79 -14.92 -11.27
CA ARG A 510 -23.36 -15.63 -10.11
C ARG A 510 -22.54 -15.39 -8.84
N GLU A 511 -21.21 -15.42 -8.94
CA GLU A 511 -20.31 -15.08 -7.84
C GLU A 511 -20.50 -13.63 -7.36
N PHE A 512 -20.70 -12.71 -8.31
CA PHE A 512 -21.00 -11.31 -8.04
C PHE A 512 -22.34 -11.14 -7.30
N SER A 513 -23.44 -11.65 -7.86
CA SER A 513 -24.79 -11.49 -7.29
C SER A 513 -25.00 -12.29 -5.99
N GLY A 514 -24.18 -13.30 -5.71
CA GLY A 514 -24.28 -14.10 -4.50
C GLY A 514 -23.24 -13.70 -3.44
N PRO A 515 -22.12 -14.45 -3.31
CA PRO A 515 -21.12 -14.23 -2.27
C PRO A 515 -20.59 -12.80 -2.18
N PHE A 516 -20.22 -12.20 -3.33
CA PHE A 516 -19.64 -10.86 -3.34
C PHE A 516 -20.65 -9.80 -2.86
N TRP A 517 -21.89 -9.84 -3.36
CA TRP A 517 -22.93 -8.90 -2.95
C TRP A 517 -23.25 -9.00 -1.46
N GLN A 518 -23.40 -10.23 -0.94
CA GLN A 518 -23.68 -10.47 0.47
C GLN A 518 -22.56 -9.95 1.38
N ALA A 519 -21.31 -10.25 1.03
CA ALA A 519 -20.14 -9.74 1.75
C ALA A 519 -20.03 -8.21 1.63
N GLY A 520 -20.29 -7.66 0.45
CA GLY A 520 -20.28 -6.22 0.21
C GLY A 520 -21.30 -5.48 1.08
N LYS A 521 -22.53 -6.00 1.20
CA LYS A 521 -23.56 -5.42 2.09
C LYS A 521 -23.13 -5.52 3.56
N SER A 522 -22.65 -6.67 4.02
CA SER A 522 -22.32 -6.87 5.43
C SER A 522 -21.10 -6.05 5.88
N LEU A 523 -20.19 -5.73 4.96
CA LEU A 523 -18.99 -4.93 5.23
C LEU A 523 -19.13 -3.45 4.85
N GLY A 524 -20.34 -2.99 4.50
CA GLY A 524 -20.63 -1.58 4.25
C GLY A 524 -20.14 -1.05 2.90
N MET A 525 -19.84 -1.94 1.95
CA MET A 525 -19.41 -1.56 0.60
C MET A 525 -20.56 -1.11 -0.30
N LEU A 526 -21.78 -1.62 -0.05
CA LEU A 526 -22.95 -1.56 -0.95
C LEU A 526 -24.19 -0.95 -0.28
#